data_AF-A0A151P1A2-F1
#
_entry.id   AF-A0A151P1A2-F1
#
_cell.length_a   1.000
_cell.length_b   1.000
_cell.length_c   1.000
_cell.angle_alpha   90.00
_cell.angle_beta   90.00
_cell.angle_gamma   90.00
#
_symmetry.space_group_name_H-M   'P 1'
#
loop_
_entity.id
_entity.type
_entity.pdbx_description
1 polymer ?
#
loop_
_entity_poly.entity_id
_entity_poly.type
_entity_poly.pdbx_seq_one_letter_code
_entity_poly.pdbx_strand_id
1 'polypeptide(L)'
;MASGAGAPASGAGEEENFEDAFENIPVASKMDLKCSLEECAMALNLFLNNKFSEALELLRPWSKDSMYHALGYGTILVMQAAMTFEQQDIQLGISTMKEALQTCQRFRKRSTVVESLSNLVSKQSVDQLSEGH
;
A
#
# COMPACT_ATOMS: atom_id res chain seq x y z
N MET A 1 -13.78 75.17 -0.27
CA MET A 1 -15.16 75.06 0.25
C MET A 1 -15.97 74.23 -0.73
N ALA A 2 -16.94 73.44 -0.23
CA ALA A 2 -17.59 72.25 -0.80
C ALA A 2 -16.72 70.99 -0.60
N SER A 3 -16.85 70.20 0.48
CA SER A 3 -17.99 69.63 1.21
C SER A 3 -18.86 68.70 0.35
N GLY A 4 -18.64 67.40 0.52
CA GLY A 4 -19.48 66.31 0.04
C GLY A 4 -19.21 65.08 0.89
N ALA A 5 -19.98 64.93 1.97
CA ALA A 5 -19.98 63.79 2.86
C ALA A 5 -20.90 62.69 2.33
N GLY A 6 -20.50 61.42 2.45
CA GLY A 6 -21.38 60.29 2.19
C GLY A 6 -20.60 58.97 2.06
N ALA A 7 -20.38 58.29 3.18
CA ALA A 7 -20.15 56.85 3.18
C ALA A 7 -20.89 56.26 4.39
N PRO A 8 -21.85 55.33 4.18
CA PRO A 8 -22.49 54.64 5.28
C PRO A 8 -21.58 53.51 5.79
N ALA A 9 -21.65 53.28 7.10
CA ALA A 9 -21.14 52.07 7.73
C ALA A 9 -22.04 50.88 7.37
N SER A 10 -21.44 49.74 7.02
CA SER A 10 -22.12 48.45 7.01
C SER A 10 -21.10 47.37 7.39
N GLY A 11 -21.25 46.83 8.59
CA GLY A 11 -20.53 45.66 9.05
C GLY A 11 -21.01 44.38 8.38
N ALA A 12 -20.15 43.35 8.43
CA ALA A 12 -20.35 41.93 8.12
C ALA A 12 -19.07 41.45 7.43
N GLY A 13 -18.39 40.39 7.81
CA GLY A 13 -18.43 39.52 8.98
C GLY A 13 -16.98 39.03 9.14
N GLU A 14 -16.65 38.47 10.29
CA GLU A 14 -15.40 37.72 10.42
C GLU A 14 -15.47 36.58 9.41
N GLU A 15 -14.66 36.64 8.36
CA GLU A 15 -14.46 35.52 7.45
C GLU A 15 -13.72 34.45 8.25
N GLU A 16 -14.49 33.59 8.93
CA GLU A 16 -13.98 32.34 9.46
C GLU A 16 -13.45 31.54 8.27
N ASN A 17 -12.14 31.60 8.05
CA ASN A 17 -11.44 30.80 7.07
C ASN A 17 -11.61 29.33 7.47
N PHE A 18 -12.67 28.70 6.96
CA PHE A 18 -12.86 27.25 7.07
C PHE A 18 -11.66 26.59 6.40
N GLU A 19 -10.81 26.00 7.23
CA GLU A 19 -9.68 25.22 6.76
C GLU A 19 -10.25 23.91 6.21
N ASP A 20 -10.12 23.71 4.89
CA ASP A 20 -10.62 22.52 4.22
C ASP A 20 -10.06 21.27 4.92
N ALA A 21 -10.95 20.35 5.28
CA ALA A 21 -10.54 19.05 5.76
C ALA A 21 -9.70 18.37 4.67
N PHE A 22 -8.58 17.75 5.05
CA PHE A 22 -7.80 16.93 4.13
C PHE A 22 -8.72 15.95 3.40
N GLU A 23 -8.81 16.04 2.07
CA GLU A 23 -9.62 15.13 1.25
C GLU A 23 -9.21 13.66 1.44
N ASN A 24 -7.96 13.44 1.85
CA ASN A 24 -7.43 12.12 2.20
C ASN A 24 -7.06 12.06 3.68
N ILE A 25 -7.92 11.43 4.47
CA ILE A 25 -7.54 10.87 5.77
C ILE A 25 -6.33 9.96 5.52
N PRO A 26 -5.20 10.10 6.23
CA PRO A 26 -4.05 9.22 6.08
C PRO A 26 -4.48 7.80 6.42
N VAL A 27 -4.80 7.01 5.40
CA VAL A 27 -5.04 5.59 5.56
C VAL A 27 -3.73 5.03 6.09
N ALA A 28 -3.77 4.40 7.28
CA ALA A 28 -2.62 3.76 7.92
C ALA A 28 -1.65 3.19 6.88
N SER A 29 -0.40 3.66 6.90
CA SER A 29 0.58 3.54 5.81
C SER A 29 0.61 2.13 5.20
N LYS A 30 -0.05 1.99 4.05
CA LYS A 30 0.00 0.77 3.24
C LYS A 30 1.43 0.64 2.71
N MET A 31 2.08 -0.50 2.95
CA MET A 31 3.41 -0.80 2.41
C MET A 31 3.42 -0.61 0.89
N ASP A 32 4.22 0.33 0.41
CA ASP A 32 4.35 0.62 -1.02
C ASP A 32 5.37 -0.31 -1.71
N LEU A 33 5.30 -0.37 -3.03
CA LEU A 33 6.12 -1.27 -3.83
C LEU A 33 7.62 -0.99 -3.68
N LYS A 34 8.03 0.28 -3.72
CA LYS A 34 9.43 0.67 -3.69
C LYS A 34 10.04 0.32 -2.33
N CYS A 35 9.38 0.73 -1.25
CA CYS A 35 9.83 0.40 0.11
C CYS A 35 9.93 -1.12 0.29
N SER A 36 8.94 -1.89 -0.20
CA SER A 36 9.00 -3.35 -0.09
C SER A 36 10.13 -4.03 -0.84
N LEU A 37 10.55 -3.46 -1.98
CA LEU A 37 11.71 -3.95 -2.73
C LEU A 37 13.02 -3.64 -1.99
N GLU A 38 13.14 -2.42 -1.46
CA GLU A 38 14.32 -1.98 -0.70
C GLU A 38 14.49 -2.81 0.58
N GLU A 39 13.43 -2.97 1.38
CA GLU A 39 13.45 -3.81 2.59
C GLU A 39 13.77 -5.28 2.28
N CYS A 40 13.19 -5.84 1.21
CA CYS A 40 13.48 -7.21 0.83
C CYS A 40 14.93 -7.38 0.33
N ALA A 41 15.50 -6.39 -0.35
CA ALA A 41 16.93 -6.39 -0.72
C ALA A 41 17.84 -6.32 0.51
N MET A 42 17.49 -5.49 1.51
CA MET A 42 18.19 -5.46 2.79
C MET A 42 18.12 -6.80 3.51
N ALA A 43 16.94 -7.43 3.55
CA ALA A 43 16.76 -8.75 4.17
C ALA A 43 17.59 -9.83 3.47
N LEU A 44 17.68 -9.81 2.14
CA LEU A 44 18.56 -10.69 1.39
C LEU A 44 20.03 -10.47 1.74
N ASN A 45 20.46 -9.22 1.88
CA ASN A 45 21.82 -8.92 2.33
C ASN A 45 22.07 -9.44 3.75
N LEU A 46 21.14 -9.25 4.68
CA LEU A 46 21.24 -9.80 6.04
C LEU A 46 21.35 -11.33 6.00
N PHE A 47 20.47 -12.00 5.25
CA PHE A 47 20.45 -13.44 5.06
C PHE A 47 21.79 -13.97 4.53
N LEU A 48 22.31 -13.37 3.45
CA LEU A 48 23.58 -13.77 2.83
C LEU A 48 24.80 -13.51 3.73
N ASN A 49 24.68 -12.57 4.66
CA ASN A 49 25.68 -12.31 5.71
C ASN A 49 25.43 -13.13 6.98
N ASN A 50 24.65 -14.22 6.91
CA ASN A 50 24.30 -15.12 8.01
C ASN A 50 23.54 -14.46 9.18
N LYS A 51 22.98 -13.27 8.98
CA LYS A 51 22.12 -12.58 9.95
C LYS A 51 20.66 -12.99 9.76
N PHE A 52 20.39 -14.30 9.89
CA PHE A 52 19.09 -14.89 9.58
C PHE A 52 17.95 -14.30 10.43
N SER A 53 18.16 -14.14 11.74
CA SER A 53 17.13 -13.59 12.64
C SER A 53 16.78 -12.14 12.27
N GLU A 54 17.77 -11.30 12.00
CA GLU A 54 17.55 -9.90 11.57
C GLU A 54 16.77 -9.85 10.24
N ALA A 55 17.10 -10.73 9.29
CA ALA A 55 16.37 -10.83 8.03
C ALA A 55 14.90 -11.23 8.25
N LEU A 56 14.64 -12.22 9.11
CA LEU A 56 13.29 -12.68 9.41
C LEU A 56 12.47 -11.61 10.17
N GLU A 57 13.08 -10.91 11.12
CA GLU A 57 12.46 -9.82 11.88
C GLU A 57 12.07 -8.64 10.97
N LEU A 58 12.91 -8.31 9.98
CA LEU A 58 12.59 -7.28 8.99
C LEU A 58 11.40 -7.67 8.11
N LEU A 59 11.34 -8.93 7.66
CA LEU A 59 10.34 -9.37 6.69
C LEU A 59 8.97 -9.70 7.31
N ARG A 60 8.95 -10.25 8.53
CA ARG A 60 7.74 -10.81 9.16
C ARG A 60 6.58 -9.81 9.30
N PRO A 61 6.77 -8.56 9.74
CA PRO A 61 5.68 -7.62 9.97
C PRO A 61 4.82 -7.36 8.73
N TRP A 62 5.43 -7.42 7.55
CA TRP A 62 4.79 -7.08 6.28
C TRP A 62 4.39 -8.30 5.44
N SER A 63 4.57 -9.51 5.95
CA SER A 63 4.33 -10.77 5.22
C SER A 63 2.89 -10.97 4.72
N LYS A 64 1.91 -10.25 5.28
CA LYS A 64 0.50 -10.29 4.85
C LYS A 64 0.09 -9.12 3.94
N ASP A 65 0.91 -8.08 3.92
CA ASP A 65 0.59 -6.79 3.30
C ASP A 65 1.58 -6.38 2.21
N SER A 66 2.59 -7.20 1.92
CA SER A 66 3.49 -7.06 0.78
C SER A 66 3.89 -8.41 0.22
N MET A 67 3.76 -8.54 -1.11
CA MET A 67 4.13 -9.78 -1.83
C MET A 67 5.61 -10.13 -1.65
N TYR A 68 6.49 -9.12 -1.67
CA TYR A 68 7.94 -9.32 -1.58
C TYR A 68 8.34 -9.80 -0.19
N HIS A 69 7.80 -9.17 0.85
CA HIS A 69 8.00 -9.60 2.23
C HIS A 69 7.50 -11.01 2.49
N ALA A 70 6.30 -11.34 1.99
CA ALA A 70 5.73 -12.67 2.12
C ALA A 70 6.63 -13.75 1.51
N LEU A 71 7.07 -13.52 0.27
CA LEU A 71 7.92 -14.46 -0.45
C LEU A 71 9.31 -14.58 0.18
N GLY A 72 9.93 -13.46 0.56
CA GLY A 72 11.21 -13.44 1.25
C GLY A 72 11.18 -14.23 2.56
N TYR A 73 10.19 -13.93 3.42
CA TYR A 73 10.04 -14.59 4.72
C TYR A 73 9.85 -16.10 4.58
N GLY A 74 8.94 -16.51 3.67
CA GLY A 74 8.70 -17.93 3.38
C GLY A 74 9.94 -18.64 2.84
N THR A 75 10.71 -17.99 1.97
CA THR A 75 11.90 -18.60 1.34
C THR A 75 13.00 -18.86 2.37
N ILE A 76 13.25 -17.92 3.28
CA ILE A 76 14.25 -18.10 4.34
C ILE A 76 13.84 -19.25 5.28
N LEU A 77 12.56 -19.34 5.66
CA LEU A 77 12.07 -20.44 6.50
C LEU A 77 12.12 -21.80 5.79
N VAL A 78 11.90 -21.85 4.48
CA VAL A 78 12.09 -23.08 3.69
C VAL A 78 13.57 -23.48 3.65
N MET A 79 14.49 -22.54 3.53
CA MET A 79 15.92 -22.84 3.64
C MET A 79 16.29 -23.34 5.05
N GLN A 80 15.73 -22.75 6.11
CA GLN A 80 15.91 -23.26 7.47
C GLN A 80 15.44 -24.71 7.58
N ALA A 81 14.23 -25.02 7.10
CA ALA A 81 13.70 -26.38 7.07
C ALA A 81 14.58 -27.36 6.29
N ALA A 82 15.16 -26.93 5.17
CA ALA A 82 16.06 -27.75 4.37
C ALA A 82 17.40 -28.02 5.08
N MET A 83 17.90 -27.07 5.86
CA MET A 83 19.17 -27.18 6.58
C MET A 83 19.06 -27.98 7.87
N THR A 84 18.00 -27.76 8.67
CA THR A 84 17.81 -28.44 9.96
C THR A 84 17.18 -29.82 9.77
N PHE A 85 16.36 -29.98 8.73
CA PHE A 85 15.56 -31.18 8.48
C PHE A 85 14.63 -31.55 9.66
N GLU A 86 14.33 -30.58 10.53
CA GLU A 86 13.46 -30.77 11.67
C GLU A 86 11.99 -30.70 11.24
N GLN A 87 11.16 -31.61 11.74
CA GLN A 87 9.75 -31.68 11.36
C GLN A 87 9.02 -30.36 11.64
N GLN A 88 9.36 -29.67 12.73
CA GLN A 88 8.76 -28.38 13.10
C GLN A 88 9.06 -27.31 12.05
N ASP A 89 10.33 -27.17 11.66
CA ASP A 89 10.76 -26.23 10.63
C ASP A 89 10.14 -26.55 9.27
N ILE A 90 10.05 -27.83 8.90
CA ILE A 90 9.40 -28.26 7.66
C ILE A 90 7.93 -27.84 7.62
N GLN A 91 7.18 -28.06 8.70
CA GLN A 91 5.78 -27.65 8.77
C GLN A 91 5.63 -26.12 8.75
N LEU A 92 6.52 -25.40 9.43
CA LEU A 92 6.53 -23.94 9.42
C LEU A 92 6.84 -23.38 8.03
N GLY A 93 7.83 -23.93 7.32
CA GLY A 93 8.17 -23.53 5.96
C GLY A 93 7.03 -23.77 4.98
N ILE A 94 6.38 -24.94 5.04
CA ILE A 94 5.24 -25.28 4.17
C ILE A 94 4.05 -24.35 4.44
N SER A 95 3.66 -24.16 5.70
CA SER A 95 2.53 -23.31 6.06
C SER A 95 2.77 -21.85 5.65
N THR A 96 3.96 -21.32 5.94
CA THR A 96 4.35 -19.95 5.56
C THR A 96 4.36 -19.77 4.05
N MET A 97 4.86 -20.73 3.27
CA MET A 97 4.88 -20.61 1.81
C MET A 97 3.46 -20.63 1.21
N LYS A 98 2.52 -21.37 1.83
CA LYS A 98 1.11 -21.33 1.45
C LYS A 98 0.50 -19.95 1.73
N GLU A 99 0.81 -19.35 2.87
CA GLU A 99 0.38 -17.98 3.19
C GLU A 99 0.97 -16.96 2.20
N ALA A 100 2.26 -17.09 1.85
CA ALA A 100 2.91 -16.23 0.86
C ALA A 100 2.22 -16.32 -0.51
N LEU A 101 1.86 -17.53 -0.95
CA LEU A 101 1.09 -17.73 -2.17
C LEU A 101 -0.27 -17.02 -2.13
N GLN A 102 -0.98 -17.11 -1.00
CA GLN A 102 -2.27 -16.43 -0.82
C GLN A 102 -2.12 -14.91 -0.90
N THR A 103 -1.10 -14.35 -0.24
CA THR A 103 -0.79 -12.91 -0.32
C THR A 103 -0.55 -12.50 -1.78
N CYS A 104 0.31 -13.22 -2.51
CA CYS A 104 0.58 -12.97 -3.94
C CYS A 104 -0.70 -13.01 -4.79
N GLN A 105 -1.58 -13.99 -4.56
CA GLN A 105 -2.85 -14.09 -5.28
C GLN A 105 -3.81 -12.93 -4.97
N ARG A 106 -3.88 -12.48 -3.72
CA ARG A 106 -4.72 -11.35 -3.31
C ARG A 106 -4.31 -10.06 -4.02
N PHE A 107 -3.01 -9.81 -4.10
CA PHE A 107 -2.47 -8.64 -4.81
C PHE A 107 -2.75 -8.69 -6.31
N ARG A 108 -2.60 -9.88 -6.93
CA ARG A 108 -2.95 -10.08 -8.35
C ARG A 108 -4.43 -9.78 -8.62
N LYS A 109 -5.34 -10.33 -7.81
CA LYS A 109 -6.80 -10.12 -7.96
C LYS A 109 -7.21 -8.66 -7.77
N ARG A 110 -6.63 -7.96 -6.79
CA ARG A 110 -6.90 -6.52 -6.56
C ARG A 110 -6.57 -5.68 -7.79
N SER A 111 -5.44 -5.93 -8.44
CA SER A 111 -5.07 -5.24 -9.68
C SER A 111 -6.12 -5.41 -10.76
N THR A 112 -6.56 -6.65 -11.01
CA THR A 112 -7.55 -6.96 -12.06
C THR A 112 -8.91 -6.32 -11.81
N VAL A 113 -9.41 -6.34 -10.57
CA VAL A 113 -10.75 -5.77 -10.26
C VAL A 113 -10.74 -4.26 -10.42
N VAL A 114 -9.70 -3.57 -9.94
CA VAL A 114 -9.58 -2.10 -10.08
C VAL A 114 -9.49 -1.70 -11.55
N GLU A 115 -8.69 -2.42 -12.34
CA GLU A 115 -8.57 -2.18 -13.77
C GLU A 115 -9.88 -2.44 -14.52
N SER A 116 -10.62 -3.49 -14.15
CA SER A 116 -11.92 -3.81 -14.76
C SER A 116 -12.97 -2.74 -14.50
N LEU A 117 -13.05 -2.20 -13.27
CA LEU A 117 -13.94 -1.09 -12.93
C LEU A 117 -13.54 0.20 -13.65
N SER A 118 -12.24 0.49 -13.71
CA SER A 118 -11.71 1.66 -14.43
C SER A 118 -12.06 1.62 -15.92
N ASN A 119 -11.95 0.45 -16.54
CA ASN A 119 -12.30 0.27 -17.96
C ASN A 119 -13.81 0.40 -18.20
N LEU A 120 -14.65 -0.04 -17.24
CA LEU A 120 -16.11 0.07 -17.35
C LEU A 120 -16.59 1.52 -17.22
N VAL A 121 -16.10 2.28 -16.22
CA VAL A 121 -16.46 3.70 -16.08
C VAL A 121 -15.95 4.53 -17.25
N SER A 122 -14.75 4.24 -17.75
CA SER A 122 -14.18 4.92 -18.91
C SER A 122 -15.03 4.68 -20.17
N LYS A 123 -15.52 3.45 -20.39
CA LYS A 123 -16.44 3.17 -21.50
C LYS A 123 -17.76 3.92 -21.38
N GLN A 124 -18.35 3.97 -20.18
CA GLN A 124 -19.59 4.70 -19.95
C GLN A 124 -19.43 6.23 -20.15
N SER A 125 -18.27 6.79 -19.84
CA SER A 125 -17.98 8.21 -20.14
C SER A 125 -17.77 8.48 -21.63
N VAL A 126 -17.22 7.52 -22.38
CA VAL A 126 -17.00 7.66 -23.84
C VAL A 126 -18.33 7.57 -24.61
N ASP A 127 -19.24 6.66 -24.21
CA ASP A 127 -20.57 6.57 -24.85
C ASP A 127 -21.40 7.84 -24.63
N GLN A 128 -21.36 8.44 -23.43
CA GLN A 128 -22.14 9.66 -23.12
C GLN A 128 -21.65 10.93 -23.86
N LEU A 129 -20.43 10.93 -24.42
CA LEU A 129 -19.89 12.05 -25.19
C LEU A 129 -20.10 11.89 -26.70
N SER A 130 -20.42 10.69 -27.19
CA SER A 130 -20.58 10.43 -28.61
C SER A 130 -22.01 10.66 -29.13
N GLU A 131 -23.00 10.84 -28.26
CA GLU A 131 -24.42 11.03 -28.62
C GLU A 131 -24.83 12.50 -28.87
N GLY A 132 -23.89 13.43 -28.93
CA GLY A 132 -24.13 14.84 -29.30
C GLY A 132 -23.77 15.17 -30.74
N HIS A 133 -24.52 14.62 -31.72
CA HIS A 133 -24.56 15.11 -33.11
C HIS A 133 -26.01 15.34 -33.53
#